data_AF-A0AAD8C3Q7-F1
#
_entry.id   AF-A0AAD8C3Q7-F1
#
_cell.length_a   1.000
_cell.length_b   1.000
_cell.length_c   1.000
_cell.angle_alpha   90.00
_cell.angle_beta   90.00
_cell.angle_gamma   90.00
#
_symmetry.space_group_name_H-M   'P 1'
#
loop_
_entity.id
_entity.type
_entity.pdbx_description
1 polymer ?
#
loop_
_entity_poly.entity_id
_entity_poly.type
_entity_poly.pdbx_seq_one_letter_code
_entity_poly.pdbx_strand_id
1 'polypeptide(L)'
;MKTKKLVVYQDASIYWKEHIVELLDRGDKLGLQVWGGRGMHNIPGATLKGMFDFFGDQPCAYINYTQLQAGVNVFKQTPFVVRSILEPWAKCVVELDCFCPNCTRGHRDCSSRNNTLHKCHRQVQCGTKHKQ
;
A
#
# COMPACT_ATOMS: atom_id res chain seq x y z
N MET A 1 7.30 14.28 29.22
CA MET A 1 7.00 13.35 28.11
C MET A 1 7.82 13.76 26.89
N LYS A 2 8.59 12.84 26.28
CA LYS A 2 9.18 13.09 24.96
C LYS A 2 8.09 12.85 23.90
N THR A 3 7.94 13.76 22.95
CA THR A 3 7.02 13.59 21.82
C THR A 3 7.41 12.35 21.04
N LYS A 4 6.52 11.36 20.97
CA LYS A 4 6.72 10.18 20.11
C LYS A 4 6.59 10.64 18.66
N LYS A 5 7.66 10.47 17.87
CA LYS A 5 7.65 10.80 16.44
C LYS A 5 7.05 9.64 15.65
N LEU A 6 5.73 9.56 15.64
CA LEU A 6 4.97 8.61 14.85
C LEU A 6 4.35 9.33 13.64
N VAL A 7 4.34 8.65 12.50
CA VAL A 7 3.55 9.03 11.33
C VAL A 7 2.43 8.00 11.19
N VAL A 8 1.19 8.47 11.10
CA VAL A 8 0.01 7.61 10.90
C VAL A 8 -0.54 7.91 9.52
N TYR A 9 -0.57 6.89 8.66
CA TYR A 9 -1.36 6.93 7.44
C TYR A 9 -2.73 6.31 7.73
N GLN A 10 -3.79 6.97 7.26
CA GLN A 10 -5.13 6.40 7.30
C GLN A 10 -5.98 6.84 6.09
N ASP A 11 -6.91 5.99 5.70
CA ASP A 11 -7.97 6.38 4.78
C ASP A 11 -8.89 7.41 5.47
N ALA A 12 -9.41 8.36 4.69
CA ALA A 12 -10.28 9.42 5.20
C ALA A 12 -11.61 8.89 5.79
N SER A 13 -11.98 7.65 5.47
CA SER A 13 -13.19 6.97 5.96
C SER A 13 -13.03 6.35 7.35
N ILE A 14 -11.86 6.47 7.99
CA ILE A 14 -11.55 5.80 9.25
C ILE A 14 -11.65 6.78 10.41
N TYR A 15 -12.48 6.41 11.39
CA TYR A 15 -12.66 7.15 12.64
C TYR A 15 -12.10 6.36 13.81
N TRP A 16 -11.52 7.07 14.77
CA TRP A 16 -10.89 6.43 15.93
C TRP A 16 -11.88 6.19 17.06
N LYS A 17 -11.69 5.06 17.73
CA LYS A 17 -12.34 4.73 19.01
C LYS A 17 -11.28 4.71 20.12
N GLU A 18 -11.71 4.47 21.35
CA GLU A 18 -10.89 4.57 22.57
C GLU A 18 -9.58 3.76 22.50
N HIS A 19 -9.56 2.61 21.81
CA HIS A 19 -8.40 1.73 21.69
C HIS A 19 -7.29 2.20 20.73
N ILE A 20 -7.35 3.42 20.19
CA ILE A 20 -6.29 3.92 19.30
C ILE A 20 -4.92 4.03 20.01
N VAL A 21 -4.91 4.32 21.31
CA VAL A 21 -3.67 4.47 22.07
C VAL A 21 -2.86 3.18 22.06
N GLU A 22 -3.51 2.02 22.14
CA GLU A 22 -2.87 0.70 22.05
C GLU A 22 -2.26 0.44 20.66
N LEU A 23 -2.88 0.96 19.59
CA LEU A 23 -2.32 0.89 18.24
C LEU A 23 -1.05 1.74 18.15
N LEU A 24 -1.09 2.97 18.66
CA LEU A 24 0.06 3.89 18.62
C LEU A 24 1.23 3.39 19.47
N ASP A 25 0.94 2.84 20.66
CA ASP A 25 1.96 2.28 21.54
C ASP A 25 2.63 1.04 20.96
N ARG A 26 1.88 0.19 20.25
CA ARG A 26 2.46 -0.93 19.49
C ARG A 26 3.33 -0.43 18.34
N GLY A 27 2.87 0.57 17.59
CA GLY A 27 3.66 1.18 16.50
C GLY A 27 5.00 1.75 16.99
N ASP A 28 5.01 2.38 18.17
CA ASP A 28 6.25 2.88 18.79
C ASP A 28 7.21 1.76 19.23
N LYS A 29 6.67 0.62 19.71
CA LYS A 29 7.48 -0.54 20.13
C LYS A 29 8.03 -1.32 18.94
N LEU A 30 7.20 -1.55 17.91
CA LEU A 30 7.53 -2.41 16.77
C LEU A 30 8.28 -1.65 15.66
N GLY A 31 8.19 -0.32 15.63
CA GLY A 31 8.80 0.53 14.61
C GLY A 31 7.97 0.63 13.32
N LEU A 32 7.33 -0.46 12.91
CA LEU A 32 6.43 -0.54 11.77
C LEU A 32 5.22 -1.40 12.14
N GLN A 33 4.01 -0.85 12.00
CA GLN A 33 2.78 -1.60 12.20
C GLN A 33 1.87 -1.42 10.99
N VAL A 34 1.73 -2.52 10.25
CA VAL A 34 0.94 -2.63 9.02
C VAL A 34 -0.02 -3.80 9.14
N TRP A 35 -1.17 -3.73 8.49
CA TRP A 35 -2.11 -4.86 8.47
C TRP A 35 -1.85 -5.76 7.25
N GLY A 36 -1.41 -6.98 7.54
CA GLY A 36 -1.31 -8.09 6.58
C GLY A 36 -2.19 -9.24 7.02
N GLY A 37 -3.02 -9.77 6.12
CA GLY A 37 -4.02 -10.80 6.44
C GLY A 37 -3.74 -12.15 5.79
N ARG A 38 -4.21 -13.23 6.42
CA ARG A 38 -4.34 -14.54 5.76
C ARG A 38 -5.32 -14.39 4.58
N GLY A 39 -4.89 -14.76 3.38
CA GLY A 39 -5.71 -14.69 2.16
C GLY A 39 -5.55 -13.42 1.33
N MET A 40 -4.54 -12.58 1.62
CA MET A 40 -4.11 -11.54 0.70
C MET A 40 -3.43 -12.14 -0.53
N HIS A 41 -3.62 -11.52 -1.69
CA HIS A 41 -2.92 -11.92 -2.92
C HIS A 41 -1.42 -11.65 -2.80
N ASN A 42 -0.62 -12.46 -3.49
CA ASN A 42 0.76 -12.08 -3.73
C ASN A 42 0.82 -10.78 -4.54
N ILE A 43 1.90 -10.01 -4.37
CA ILE A 43 2.08 -8.73 -5.04
C ILE A 43 1.89 -8.86 -6.56
N PRO A 44 2.53 -9.82 -7.26
CA PRO A 44 2.40 -9.94 -8.72
C PRO A 44 0.99 -10.24 -9.26
N GLY A 45 0.19 -11.01 -8.52
CA GLY A 45 -1.16 -11.40 -8.92
C GLY A 45 -2.15 -10.25 -8.89
N ALA A 46 -1.91 -9.28 -8.01
CA ALA A 46 -2.80 -8.15 -7.76
C ALA A 46 -2.17 -6.77 -8.09
N THR A 47 -1.12 -6.77 -8.91
CA THR A 47 -0.45 -5.58 -9.45
C THR A 47 -0.42 -5.66 -10.98
N LEU A 48 -0.79 -4.57 -11.63
CA LEU A 48 -0.73 -4.45 -13.09
C LEU A 48 0.69 -4.67 -13.64
N LYS A 49 0.80 -5.30 -14.80
CA LYS A 49 2.09 -5.46 -15.49
C LYS A 49 2.79 -4.11 -15.70
N GLY A 50 2.03 -3.10 -16.11
CA GLY A 50 2.54 -1.74 -16.35
C GLY A 50 3.24 -1.11 -15.15
N MET A 51 2.86 -1.46 -13.91
CA MET A 51 3.55 -0.98 -12.71
C MET A 51 4.97 -1.54 -12.64
N PHE A 52 5.14 -2.85 -12.86
CA PHE A 52 6.46 -3.46 -12.89
C PHE A 52 7.32 -2.89 -14.03
N ASP A 53 6.72 -2.71 -15.21
CA ASP A 53 7.40 -2.11 -16.36
C ASP A 53 7.86 -0.67 -16.07
N PHE A 54 7.01 0.15 -15.41
CA PHE A 54 7.31 1.53 -15.05
C PHE A 54 8.47 1.65 -14.05
N PHE A 55 8.53 0.76 -13.06
CA PHE A 55 9.63 0.75 -12.08
C PHE A 55 10.87 -0.01 -12.56
N GLY A 56 10.81 -0.67 -13.72
CA GLY A 56 11.91 -1.51 -14.22
C GLY A 56 12.11 -2.79 -13.41
N ASP A 57 11.05 -3.25 -12.73
CA ASP A 57 11.07 -4.38 -11.81
C ASP A 57 10.53 -5.67 -12.45
N GLN A 58 10.90 -6.81 -11.87
CA GLN A 58 10.44 -8.13 -12.31
C GLN A 58 9.41 -8.71 -11.33
N PRO A 59 8.22 -9.15 -11.80
CA PRO A 59 7.19 -9.71 -10.93
C PRO A 59 7.67 -10.89 -10.07
N CYS A 60 8.59 -11.71 -10.61
CA CYS A 60 9.14 -12.87 -9.90
C CYS A 60 9.87 -12.50 -8.60
N ALA A 61 10.46 -11.30 -8.50
CA ALA A 61 11.11 -10.82 -7.29
C ALA A 61 10.13 -10.67 -6.11
N TYR A 62 8.83 -10.62 -6.39
CA TYR A 62 7.80 -10.36 -5.39
C TYR A 62 6.84 -11.53 -5.12
N ILE A 63 7.07 -12.69 -5.72
CA ILE A 63 6.12 -13.81 -5.68
C ILE A 63 5.84 -14.33 -4.26
N ASN A 64 6.83 -14.23 -3.38
CA ASN A 64 6.77 -14.68 -2.00
C ASN A 64 6.18 -13.65 -1.04
N TYR A 65 5.89 -12.43 -1.52
CA TYR A 65 5.34 -11.38 -0.68
C TYR A 65 3.86 -11.16 -0.98
N THR A 66 3.07 -11.11 0.08
CA THR A 66 1.67 -10.70 0.00
C THR A 66 1.55 -9.18 -0.02
N GLN A 67 0.48 -8.69 -0.63
CA GLN A 67 0.09 -7.30 -0.46
C GLN A 67 -0.15 -6.97 1.02
N LEU A 68 -0.03 -5.69 1.35
CA LEU A 68 -0.43 -5.13 2.63
C LEU A 68 -1.67 -4.26 2.43
N GLN A 69 -2.46 -4.11 3.49
CA GLN A 69 -3.59 -3.18 3.43
C GLN A 69 -3.13 -1.78 3.79
N ALA A 70 -3.55 -0.82 2.97
CA ALA A 70 -3.15 0.57 3.14
C ALA A 70 -4.01 1.33 4.16
N GLY A 71 -5.17 0.82 4.58
CA GLY A 71 -6.18 1.65 5.26
C GLY A 71 -5.76 2.25 6.61
N VAL A 72 -5.00 1.55 7.47
CA VAL A 72 -4.35 2.17 8.64
C VAL A 72 -2.95 1.60 8.82
N ASN A 73 -1.94 2.48 8.85
CA ASN A 73 -0.55 2.10 9.09
C ASN A 73 0.12 3.07 10.06
N VAL A 74 0.90 2.55 11.00
CA VAL A 74 1.63 3.34 11.98
C VAL A 74 3.13 3.13 11.80
N PHE A 75 3.85 4.24 11.64
CA PHE A 75 5.27 4.26 11.35
C PHE A 75 6.01 5.03 12.43
N LYS A 76 7.02 4.41 13.05
CA LYS A 76 7.99 5.15 13.85
C LYS A 76 8.96 5.86 12.93
N GLN A 77 9.19 7.16 13.17
CA GLN A 77 10.12 7.96 12.39
C GLN A 77 11.56 7.51 12.64
N THR A 78 12.01 6.52 11.88
CA THR A 78 13.38 6.04 11.84
C THR A 78 13.97 6.36 10.46
N PRO A 79 15.30 6.49 10.32
CA PRO A 79 15.93 6.72 9.01
C PRO A 79 15.53 5.66 7.97
N PHE A 80 15.38 4.40 8.40
CA PHE A 80 14.93 3.31 7.54
C PHE A 80 13.51 3.53 7.01
N VAL A 81 12.55 3.82 7.90
CA VAL A 81 11.14 4.05 7.51
C VAL A 81 11.02 5.28 6.61
N VAL A 82 11.72 6.37 6.94
CA VAL A 82 11.68 7.60 6.13
C VAL A 82 12.16 7.32 4.71
N ARG A 83 13.35 6.73 4.55
CA ARG A 83 13.97 6.49 3.24
C ARG A 83 13.28 5.39 2.43
N SER A 84 12.82 4.34 3.09
CA SER A 84 12.34 3.13 2.39
C SER A 84 10.84 3.12 2.15
N ILE A 85 10.07 3.94 2.88
CA ILE A 85 8.61 3.95 2.81
C ILE A 85 8.08 5.35 2.52
N LEU A 86 8.36 6.31 3.41
CA LEU A 86 7.69 7.61 3.36
C LEU A 86 8.14 8.46 2.17
N GLU A 87 9.44 8.50 1.87
CA GLU A 87 9.98 9.24 0.71
C GLU A 87 9.46 8.67 -0.62
N PRO A 88 9.51 7.34 -0.89
CA PRO A 88 8.90 6.76 -2.09
C PRO A 88 7.40 7.03 -2.21
N TRP A 89 6.65 6.91 -1.11
CA TRP A 89 5.21 7.19 -1.10
C TRP A 89 4.91 8.66 -1.44
N ALA A 90 5.64 9.59 -0.82
CA ALA A 90 5.47 11.02 -1.08
C ALA A 90 5.81 11.37 -2.53
N LYS A 91 6.89 10.79 -3.09
CA LYS A 91 7.24 10.95 -4.50
C LYS A 91 6.15 10.40 -5.42
N CYS A 92 5.55 9.27 -5.06
CA CYS A 92 4.51 8.64 -5.87
C CYS A 92 3.23 9.49 -5.96
N VAL A 93 2.86 10.20 -4.90
CA VAL A 93 1.64 11.04 -4.87
C VAL A 93 1.72 12.23 -5.83
N VAL A 94 2.92 12.72 -6.13
CA VAL A 94 3.11 13.87 -7.03
C VAL A 94 3.35 13.49 -8.50
N GLU A 95 3.55 12.20 -8.79
CA GLU A 95 3.79 11.68 -10.13
C GLU A 95 2.51 11.05 -10.69
N LEU A 96 1.98 11.63 -11.78
CA LEU A 96 0.67 11.28 -12.35
C LEU A 96 0.50 9.77 -12.61
N ASP A 97 1.58 9.13 -13.08
CA ASP A 97 1.57 7.73 -13.51
C ASP A 97 2.04 6.75 -12.43
N CYS A 98 2.42 7.21 -11.25
CA CYS A 98 3.07 6.32 -10.27
C CYS A 98 2.14 5.23 -9.69
N PHE A 99 0.87 5.53 -9.49
CA PHE A 99 -0.11 4.54 -9.02
C PHE A 99 -0.73 3.71 -10.14
N CYS A 100 -0.68 4.23 -11.37
CA CYS A 100 -1.46 3.74 -12.50
C CYS A 100 -0.80 4.05 -13.87
N PRO A 101 0.39 3.52 -14.14
CA PRO A 101 1.05 3.75 -15.41
C PRO A 101 0.26 3.00 -16.49
N ASN A 102 -0.26 3.74 -17.46
CA ASN A 102 -0.97 3.23 -18.63
C ASN A 102 -2.20 2.34 -18.33
N CYS A 103 -2.92 2.55 -17.21
CA CYS A 103 -4.05 1.68 -16.93
C CYS A 103 -5.23 1.92 -17.87
N THR A 104 -5.73 0.84 -18.45
CA THR A 104 -7.04 0.83 -19.09
C THR A 104 -8.13 0.71 -18.02
N ARG A 105 -9.18 1.53 -18.11
CA ARG A 105 -10.35 1.46 -17.21
C ARG A 105 -11.03 0.10 -17.32
N GLY A 106 -10.82 -0.76 -16.34
CA GLY A 106 -11.57 -2.00 -16.19
C GLY A 106 -11.24 -2.65 -14.86
N HIS A 107 -12.13 -2.59 -13.88
CA HIS A 107 -11.93 -3.30 -12.63
C HIS A 107 -11.85 -4.80 -12.90
N ARG A 108 -10.75 -5.46 -12.51
CA ARG A 108 -10.64 -6.91 -12.51
C ARG A 108 -10.81 -7.42 -11.09
N ASP A 109 -11.83 -8.25 -10.91
CA ASP A 109 -12.21 -8.80 -9.60
C ASP A 109 -11.06 -9.62 -8.99
N CYS A 110 -10.70 -9.26 -7.75
CA CYS A 110 -9.70 -9.94 -6.94
C CYS A 110 -10.33 -10.99 -6.00
N SER A 111 -11.58 -11.41 -6.16
CA SER A 111 -12.21 -12.41 -5.29
C SER A 111 -11.71 -13.85 -5.56
N SER A 112 -11.27 -14.14 -6.78
CA SER A 112 -10.80 -15.47 -7.20
C SER A 112 -9.34 -15.72 -6.78
N ARG A 113 -9.08 -16.84 -6.08
CA ARG A 113 -7.75 -17.26 -5.58
C ARG A 113 -6.78 -17.84 -6.63
N ASN A 114 -7.12 -17.83 -7.91
CA ASN A 114 -6.24 -18.39 -8.93
C ASN A 114 -4.94 -17.55 -9.06
N ASN A 115 -3.77 -18.20 -9.03
CA ASN A 115 -2.43 -17.60 -8.86
C ASN A 115 -1.77 -17.06 -10.16
N THR A 116 -2.54 -16.65 -11.17
CA THR A 116 -1.97 -16.10 -12.40
C THR A 116 -1.47 -14.66 -12.18
N LEU A 117 -0.32 -14.30 -12.75
CA LEU A 117 0.24 -12.95 -12.65
C LEU A 117 -0.67 -11.90 -13.29
N HIS A 118 -0.68 -10.68 -12.74
CA HIS A 118 -1.41 -9.52 -13.27
C HIS A 118 -2.92 -9.74 -13.46
N LYS A 119 -3.48 -10.69 -12.74
CA LYS A 119 -4.86 -11.15 -12.94
C LYS A 119 -5.86 -10.08 -12.55
N CYS A 120 -5.66 -9.47 -11.40
CA CYS A 120 -6.58 -8.52 -10.83
C CYS A 120 -5.84 -7.24 -10.44
N HIS A 121 -6.57 -6.14 -10.28
CA HIS A 121 -6.02 -4.89 -9.80
C HIS A 121 -7.12 -4.09 -9.12
N ARG A 122 -6.82 -3.49 -7.96
CA ARG A 122 -7.82 -2.74 -7.20
C ARG A 122 -8.10 -1.39 -7.87
N GLN A 123 -9.29 -0.87 -7.61
CA GLN A 123 -9.80 0.39 -8.16
C GLN A 123 -8.87 1.60 -7.90
N VAL A 124 -8.08 1.56 -6.81
CA VAL A 124 -7.08 2.58 -6.47
C VAL A 124 -5.91 2.63 -7.47
N GLN A 125 -5.57 1.49 -8.09
CA GLN A 125 -4.58 1.42 -9.16
C GLN A 125 -5.12 1.91 -10.50
N CYS A 126 -6.44 2.12 -10.65
CA CYS A 126 -7.04 2.59 -11.90
C CYS A 126 -8.05 3.68 -11.56
N GLY A 127 -7.56 4.85 -11.15
CA GLY A 127 -8.38 5.92 -10.63
C GLY A 127 -9.68 6.13 -11.41
N THR A 128 -10.79 6.27 -10.69
CA THR A 128 -11.97 6.94 -11.24
C THR A 128 -11.53 8.35 -11.60
N LYS A 129 -11.31 8.66 -12.89
CA LYS A 129 -11.25 10.08 -13.28
C LYS A 129 -12.62 10.64 -12.89
N HIS A 130 -12.67 11.48 -11.86
CA HIS A 130 -13.73 12.46 -11.79
C HIS A 130 -13.63 13.24 -13.11
N LYS A 131 -14.67 13.14 -13.93
CA LYS A 131 -14.86 14.11 -15.01
C LYS A 131 -14.88 15.47 -14.33
N GLN A 132 -13.81 16.25 -14.49
CA GLN A 132 -13.95 17.70 -14.50
C GLN A 132 -14.51 18.08 -15.86
#